data_AF-A0A8K0C803-F1
#
_entry.id   AF-A0A8K0C803-F1
#
_cell.length_a   1.000
_cell.length_b   1.000
_cell.length_c   1.000
_cell.angle_alpha   90.00
_cell.angle_beta   90.00
_cell.angle_gamma   90.00
#
_symmetry.space_group_name_H-M   'P 1'
#
loop_
_entity.id
_entity.type
_entity.pdbx_description
1 polymer ?
#
loop_
_entity_poly.entity_id
_entity_poly.type
_entity_poly.pdbx_seq_one_letter_code
_entity_poly.pdbx_strand_id
1 'polypeptide(L)'
;MASGDEMCGQEQAFRKWAPQVFRVACETFCLDDDDTFLEATMTLQADTLSTATVRFVEAKPENVTLSLSKCHNKKVSACHLTRRTNLHGEKSTRATLLLEIDSNLMYKPGDHVGVYPANRPDLVDKILKRLKGVDDPDVTIELQVLKESHTSNGVVKSWTPHERLPVCTVRELFSRFLDITTPPSPNLLQHFASIATEEDDQRRLTLLATESAAYEDWRHWRFPNLLEVLEEFPSVSPYAPLLVAQLSILQPRFYSISSSPALCPNQIHLTVAVVVYKTEDGEGPVHYGVCSNYLQDVPVGEDICIFVRSAPSFYLPNDSLTPVILVGPGTGIAPFRAFWQQRLSQVMAKKRVGKLWLFFGCRTRELDLYKEEKADMLQKKVLDKVFLALSREPNLPKTYVQNLALAEAAEIYRIVVIEKGHFYVCGDCTMAEHVYQTLKTIILRYGGMNETQAEAFMLSLRDENRYHEDIFGITLRTAEIHNKSRESARIRMASEP
;
A
#
# COMPACT_ATOMS: atom_id res chain seq x y z
N MET A 1 26.03 -7.77 3.91
CA MET A 1 24.59 -7.46 3.78
C MET A 1 24.41 -6.04 4.28
N ALA A 2 23.71 -5.19 3.53
CA ALA A 2 23.35 -3.83 3.94
C ALA A 2 21.83 -3.72 4.01
N SER A 3 21.33 -2.78 4.81
CA SER A 3 19.89 -2.53 5.00
C SER A 3 19.59 -1.07 4.70
N GLY A 4 18.53 -0.80 3.93
CA GLY A 4 18.00 0.54 3.71
C GLY A 4 16.65 0.70 4.42
N ASP A 5 16.53 1.70 5.29
CA ASP A 5 15.31 2.00 6.03
C ASP A 5 14.43 2.97 5.24
N GLU A 6 13.24 2.53 4.79
CA GLU A 6 12.28 3.35 4.04
C GLU A 6 11.90 4.64 4.79
N MET A 7 11.94 4.60 6.12
CA MET A 7 11.59 5.74 6.97
C MET A 7 12.66 6.83 6.99
N CYS A 8 13.92 6.50 6.69
CA CYS A 8 15.01 7.47 6.66
C CYS A 8 16.24 6.91 5.95
N GLY A 9 16.73 7.59 4.92
CA GLY A 9 18.05 7.33 4.34
C GLY A 9 18.13 6.06 3.48
N GLN A 10 17.02 5.48 3.02
CA GLN A 10 17.02 4.32 2.11
C GLN A 10 17.87 4.56 0.86
N GLU A 11 17.63 5.68 0.16
CA GLU A 11 18.37 6.03 -1.06
C GLU A 11 19.85 6.31 -0.75
N GLN A 12 20.14 6.95 0.38
CA GLN A 12 21.52 7.18 0.83
C GLN A 12 22.25 5.86 1.11
N ALA A 13 21.61 4.93 1.80
CA ALA A 13 22.14 3.60 2.07
C ALA A 13 22.41 2.84 0.76
N PHE A 14 21.49 2.92 -0.21
CA PHE A 14 21.67 2.32 -1.52
C PHE A 14 22.84 2.96 -2.30
N ARG A 15 22.92 4.29 -2.35
CA ARG A 15 24.02 5.04 -3.01
C ARG A 15 25.38 4.77 -2.37
N LYS A 16 25.44 4.49 -1.06
CA LYS A 16 26.68 4.06 -0.38
C LYS A 16 27.01 2.59 -0.68
N TRP A 17 26.00 1.72 -0.68
CA TRP A 17 26.14 0.28 -0.86
C TRP A 17 26.51 -0.12 -2.30
N ALA A 18 25.84 0.44 -3.31
CA ALA A 18 25.97 0.00 -4.69
C ALA A 18 27.41 0.13 -5.25
N PRO A 19 28.11 1.29 -5.11
CA PRO A 19 29.50 1.41 -5.56
C PRO A 19 30.46 0.50 -4.78
N GLN A 20 30.20 0.30 -3.47
CA GLN A 20 31.02 -0.57 -2.63
C GLN A 20 30.91 -2.03 -3.05
N VAL A 21 29.70 -2.53 -3.30
CA VAL A 21 29.49 -3.91 -3.79
C VAL A 21 30.05 -4.10 -5.18
N PHE A 22 29.90 -3.10 -6.06
CA PHE A 22 30.52 -3.16 -7.39
C PHE A 22 32.04 -3.30 -7.28
N ARG A 23 32.71 -2.44 -6.50
CA ARG A 23 34.15 -2.53 -6.28
C ARG A 23 34.58 -3.89 -5.71
N VAL A 24 33.90 -4.36 -4.67
CA VAL A 24 34.18 -5.69 -4.07
C VAL A 24 33.98 -6.80 -5.09
N ALA A 25 33.00 -6.71 -5.98
CA ALA A 25 32.80 -7.67 -7.06
C ALA A 25 33.95 -7.63 -8.07
N CYS A 26 34.37 -6.45 -8.52
CA CYS A 26 35.53 -6.31 -9.41
C CYS A 26 36.79 -6.93 -8.81
N GLU A 27 37.09 -6.63 -7.54
CA GLU A 27 38.22 -7.21 -6.81
C GLU A 27 38.10 -8.75 -6.70
N THR A 28 36.92 -9.25 -6.34
CA THR A 28 36.67 -10.69 -6.11
C THR A 28 36.77 -11.51 -7.41
N PHE A 29 36.29 -10.95 -8.52
CA PHE A 29 36.29 -11.61 -9.82
C PHE A 29 37.48 -11.21 -10.71
N CYS A 30 38.43 -10.43 -10.16
CA CYS A 30 39.62 -9.95 -10.85
C CYS A 30 39.31 -9.25 -12.18
N LEU A 31 38.30 -8.38 -12.17
CA LEU A 31 37.97 -7.51 -13.30
C LEU A 31 38.85 -6.26 -13.20
N ASP A 32 39.50 -5.87 -14.30
CA ASP A 32 40.31 -4.66 -14.35
C ASP A 32 39.44 -3.41 -14.16
N ASP A 33 39.86 -2.53 -13.25
CA ASP A 33 39.06 -1.42 -12.71
C ASP A 33 38.83 -0.27 -13.71
N ASP A 34 39.64 -0.09 -14.75
CA ASP A 34 39.65 1.19 -15.48
C ASP A 34 38.60 1.30 -16.60
N ASP A 35 38.50 0.31 -17.50
CA ASP A 35 37.55 0.38 -18.62
C ASP A 35 36.17 -0.17 -18.24
N THR A 36 36.13 -1.23 -17.42
CA THR A 36 34.88 -1.89 -17.01
C THR A 36 34.07 -1.07 -16.00
N PHE A 37 34.71 -0.29 -15.12
CA PHE A 37 34.01 0.58 -14.17
C PHE A 37 33.39 1.78 -14.87
N LEU A 38 34.13 2.42 -15.78
CA LEU A 38 33.58 3.54 -16.57
C LEU A 38 32.51 3.03 -17.52
N GLU A 39 32.71 1.91 -18.23
CA GLU A 39 31.67 1.32 -19.08
C GLU A 39 30.48 0.81 -18.28
N ALA A 40 30.62 0.18 -17.11
CA ALA A 40 29.48 -0.28 -16.32
C ALA A 40 28.75 0.90 -15.66
N THR A 41 29.47 1.90 -15.15
CA THR A 41 28.88 3.13 -14.60
C THR A 41 28.21 3.93 -15.70
N MET A 42 28.84 4.04 -16.87
CA MET A 42 28.25 4.62 -18.06
C MET A 42 27.07 3.77 -18.51
N THR A 43 27.10 2.44 -18.57
CA THR A 43 25.95 1.60 -18.98
C THR A 43 24.79 1.71 -18.00
N LEU A 44 25.09 1.78 -16.70
CA LEU A 44 24.12 2.08 -15.63
C LEU A 44 23.61 3.52 -15.68
N GLN A 45 24.34 4.44 -16.34
CA GLN A 45 23.97 5.84 -16.59
C GLN A 45 23.50 6.10 -18.05
N ALA A 46 23.67 5.18 -19.00
CA ALA A 46 23.68 5.40 -20.47
C ALA A 46 22.31 5.16 -21.11
N ASP A 47 21.38 4.58 -20.36
CA ASP A 47 19.96 4.83 -20.60
C ASP A 47 19.58 6.21 -20.03
N THR A 48 20.41 7.25 -20.24
CA THR A 48 20.07 8.62 -19.85
C THR A 48 18.95 9.08 -20.79
N LEU A 49 17.72 8.79 -20.38
CA LEU A 49 16.53 9.33 -20.98
C LEU A 49 16.73 10.85 -21.09
N SER A 50 16.58 11.35 -22.31
CA SER A 50 16.78 12.74 -22.68
C SER A 50 15.70 13.11 -23.68
N THR A 51 15.55 14.41 -23.96
CA THR A 51 14.60 14.89 -24.97
C THR A 51 14.89 14.34 -26.37
N ALA A 52 16.11 13.86 -26.64
CA ALA A 52 16.51 13.26 -27.91
C ALA A 52 16.30 11.73 -27.97
N THR A 53 16.13 11.05 -26.83
CA THR A 53 16.05 9.59 -26.74
C THR A 53 14.65 9.08 -26.41
N VAL A 54 13.67 9.98 -26.22
CA VAL A 54 12.26 9.63 -26.03
C VAL A 54 11.35 10.46 -26.92
N ARG A 55 10.23 9.89 -27.36
CA ARG A 55 9.21 10.60 -28.14
C ARG A 55 7.83 9.97 -27.99
N PHE A 56 6.80 10.78 -28.23
CA PHE A 56 5.46 10.28 -28.50
C PHE A 56 5.27 10.11 -30.01
N VAL A 57 4.59 9.03 -30.39
CA VAL A 57 4.14 8.77 -31.76
C VAL A 57 2.65 8.46 -31.71
N GLU A 58 1.85 9.03 -32.61
CA GLU A 58 0.42 8.70 -32.67
C GLU A 58 0.18 7.22 -32.94
N ALA A 59 -0.81 6.65 -32.25
CA ALA A 59 -1.12 5.24 -32.35
C ALA A 59 -2.61 4.97 -32.07
N LYS A 60 -3.02 3.69 -32.18
CA LYS A 60 -4.41 3.28 -31.96
C LYS A 60 -4.65 2.90 -30.50
N PRO A 61 -5.80 3.28 -29.91
CA PRO A 61 -6.05 3.07 -28.49
C PRO A 61 -6.15 1.58 -28.14
N GLU A 62 -5.56 1.20 -27.02
CA GLU A 62 -5.74 -0.10 -26.41
C GLU A 62 -6.84 -0.09 -25.33
N ASN A 63 -7.39 -1.26 -25.04
CA ASN A 63 -8.34 -1.43 -23.94
C ASN A 63 -7.61 -1.31 -22.58
N VAL A 64 -8.10 -0.45 -21.69
CA VAL A 64 -7.51 -0.18 -20.37
C VAL A 64 -7.25 -1.44 -19.55
N THR A 65 -8.17 -2.41 -19.52
CA THR A 65 -7.99 -3.65 -18.75
C THR A 65 -6.85 -4.51 -19.31
N LEU A 66 -6.71 -4.58 -20.63
CA LEU A 66 -5.58 -5.26 -21.28
C LEU A 66 -4.27 -4.52 -21.02
N SER A 67 -4.28 -3.19 -21.12
CA SER A 67 -3.11 -2.34 -20.87
C SER A 67 -2.61 -2.45 -19.43
N LEU A 68 -3.51 -2.39 -18.43
CA LEU A 68 -3.18 -2.65 -17.02
C LEU A 68 -2.63 -4.07 -16.82
N SER A 69 -3.21 -5.05 -17.52
CA SER A 69 -2.75 -6.43 -17.43
C SER A 69 -1.31 -6.61 -17.92
N LYS A 70 -0.97 -6.01 -19.06
CA LYS A 70 0.40 -5.99 -19.60
C LYS A 70 1.35 -5.23 -18.68
N CYS A 71 0.98 -4.01 -18.26
CA CYS A 71 1.81 -3.11 -17.45
C CYS A 71 2.25 -3.73 -16.11
N HIS A 72 1.36 -4.50 -15.48
CA HIS A 72 1.58 -5.13 -14.18
C HIS A 72 1.88 -6.63 -14.23
N ASN A 73 1.83 -7.24 -15.41
CA ASN A 73 1.93 -8.70 -15.58
C ASN A 73 0.95 -9.46 -14.65
N LYS A 74 -0.32 -9.02 -14.66
CA LYS A 74 -1.42 -9.60 -13.87
C LYS A 74 -2.68 -9.66 -14.71
N LYS A 75 -3.52 -10.68 -14.51
CA LYS A 75 -4.83 -10.72 -15.16
C LYS A 75 -5.77 -9.75 -14.44
N VAL A 76 -6.08 -8.62 -15.09
CA VAL A 76 -7.00 -7.61 -14.56
C VAL A 76 -8.40 -7.89 -15.09
N SER A 77 -9.42 -7.64 -14.27
CA SER A 77 -10.83 -7.71 -14.66
C SER A 77 -11.53 -6.39 -14.33
N ALA A 78 -12.33 -5.89 -15.26
CA ALA A 78 -13.29 -4.84 -14.97
C ALA A 78 -14.49 -5.47 -14.26
N CYS A 79 -14.88 -4.93 -13.11
CA CYS A 79 -15.95 -5.45 -12.27
C CYS A 79 -16.84 -4.30 -11.79
N HIS A 80 -18.15 -4.53 -11.70
CA HIS A 80 -19.12 -3.45 -11.59
C HIS A 80 -19.36 -3.05 -10.14
N LEU A 81 -19.26 -1.76 -9.80
CA LEU A 81 -19.63 -1.28 -8.48
C LEU A 81 -21.16 -1.19 -8.36
N THR A 82 -21.75 -2.08 -7.57
CA THR A 82 -23.22 -2.18 -7.43
C THR A 82 -23.78 -1.39 -6.26
N ARG A 83 -23.01 -1.27 -5.17
CA ARG A 83 -23.42 -0.48 -3.99
C ARG A 83 -22.24 0.12 -3.27
N ARG A 84 -22.46 1.31 -2.72
CA ARG A 84 -21.56 1.99 -1.78
C ARG A 84 -22.36 2.47 -0.57
N THR A 85 -21.93 2.07 0.61
CA THR A 85 -22.57 2.44 1.89
C THR A 85 -21.53 3.04 2.84
N ASN A 86 -21.82 4.20 3.42
CA ASN A 86 -20.98 4.76 4.48
C ASN A 86 -21.33 4.12 5.83
N LEU A 87 -20.38 3.41 6.43
CA LEU A 87 -20.55 2.64 7.66
C LEU A 87 -20.60 3.48 8.93
N HIS A 88 -20.29 4.78 8.88
CA HIS A 88 -20.38 5.70 10.02
C HIS A 88 -21.60 6.64 9.96
N GLY A 89 -22.43 6.54 8.92
CA GLY A 89 -23.49 7.52 8.63
C GLY A 89 -22.96 8.90 8.21
N GLU A 90 -23.88 9.85 7.99
CA GLU A 90 -23.57 11.17 7.41
C GLU A 90 -22.90 12.16 8.37
N LYS A 91 -23.01 11.93 9.69
CA LYS A 91 -22.55 12.89 10.71
C LYS A 91 -21.06 12.77 11.07
N SER A 92 -20.39 11.72 10.59
CA SER A 92 -18.98 11.48 10.94
C SER A 92 -18.02 12.30 10.07
N THR A 93 -16.99 12.88 10.69
CA THR A 93 -15.89 13.57 9.99
C THR A 93 -14.94 12.61 9.26
N ARG A 94 -15.11 11.29 9.46
CA ARG A 94 -14.34 10.24 8.78
C ARG A 94 -15.29 9.28 8.08
N ALA A 95 -15.00 8.94 6.83
CA ALA A 95 -15.76 7.94 6.08
C ALA A 95 -15.05 6.58 6.07
N THR A 96 -15.83 5.52 6.26
CA THR A 96 -15.42 4.15 5.92
C THR A 96 -16.54 3.53 5.11
N LEU A 97 -16.21 3.07 3.91
CA LEU A 97 -17.17 2.62 2.93
C LEU A 97 -17.21 1.09 2.92
N LEU A 98 -18.42 0.54 2.86
CA LEU A 98 -18.66 -0.81 2.35
C LEU A 98 -18.95 -0.68 0.86
N LEU A 99 -18.13 -1.32 0.04
CA LEU A 99 -18.34 -1.42 -1.40
C LEU A 99 -18.79 -2.84 -1.74
N GLU A 100 -19.82 -2.98 -2.57
CA GLU A 100 -20.31 -4.26 -3.10
C GLU A 100 -20.07 -4.28 -4.61
N ILE A 101 -19.26 -5.22 -5.08
CA ILE A 101 -18.74 -5.28 -6.45
C ILE A 101 -19.22 -6.60 -7.07
N ASP A 102 -19.93 -6.53 -8.19
CA ASP A 102 -20.30 -7.72 -8.97
C ASP A 102 -19.07 -8.23 -9.71
N SER A 103 -18.72 -9.50 -9.48
CA SER A 103 -17.50 -10.10 -9.97
C SER A 103 -17.61 -11.62 -10.09
N ASN A 104 -17.17 -12.14 -11.23
CA ASN A 104 -17.01 -13.58 -11.46
C ASN A 104 -15.63 -14.10 -11.02
N LEU A 105 -14.84 -13.28 -10.30
CA LEU A 105 -13.54 -13.70 -9.79
C LEU A 105 -13.71 -14.66 -8.61
N MET A 106 -12.99 -15.77 -8.68
CA MET A 106 -12.95 -16.76 -7.61
C MET A 106 -12.05 -16.29 -6.47
N TYR A 107 -12.52 -16.41 -5.24
CA TYR A 107 -11.75 -16.07 -4.04
C TYR A 107 -12.21 -16.91 -2.83
N LYS A 108 -11.46 -16.85 -1.73
CA LYS A 108 -11.81 -17.43 -0.42
C LYS A 108 -11.83 -16.33 0.66
N PRO A 109 -12.64 -16.49 1.73
CA PRO A 109 -12.52 -15.64 2.91
C PRO A 109 -11.08 -15.58 3.42
N GLY A 110 -10.53 -14.37 3.50
CA GLY A 110 -9.13 -14.12 3.84
C GLY A 110 -8.29 -13.58 2.67
N ASP A 111 -8.72 -13.79 1.43
CA ASP A 111 -8.06 -13.24 0.23
C ASP A 111 -8.12 -11.70 0.17
N HIS A 112 -7.23 -11.14 -0.65
CA HIS A 112 -7.19 -9.71 -0.96
C HIS A 112 -7.67 -9.44 -2.39
N VAL A 113 -8.11 -8.22 -2.62
CA VAL A 113 -8.26 -7.65 -3.95
C VAL A 113 -7.27 -6.51 -4.13
N GLY A 114 -6.52 -6.55 -5.23
CA GLY A 114 -5.77 -5.41 -5.72
C GLY A 114 -6.65 -4.57 -6.64
N VAL A 115 -6.87 -3.31 -6.28
CA VAL A 115 -7.64 -2.33 -7.06
C VAL A 115 -6.67 -1.40 -7.79
N TYR A 116 -6.87 -1.22 -9.09
CA TYR A 116 -6.17 -0.23 -9.90
C TYR A 116 -6.95 1.09 -9.90
N PRO A 117 -6.46 2.13 -9.20
CA PRO A 117 -7.19 3.39 -9.10
C PRO A 117 -6.99 4.28 -10.33
N ALA A 118 -7.63 5.45 -10.32
CA ALA A 118 -7.22 6.59 -11.10
C ALA A 118 -6.84 7.75 -10.18
N ASN A 119 -5.85 8.54 -10.60
CA ASN A 119 -5.59 9.85 -10.04
C ASN A 119 -6.77 10.79 -10.30
N ARG A 120 -6.91 11.82 -9.46
CA ARG A 120 -8.03 12.76 -9.58
C ARG A 120 -7.91 13.58 -10.86
N PRO A 121 -9.01 13.80 -11.61
CA PRO A 121 -8.98 14.56 -12.86
C PRO A 121 -8.42 15.98 -12.73
N ASP A 122 -8.75 16.67 -11.63
CA ASP A 122 -8.28 18.04 -11.37
C ASP A 122 -6.76 18.13 -11.20
N LEU A 123 -6.15 17.13 -10.58
CA LEU A 123 -4.70 17.03 -10.44
C LEU A 123 -4.04 16.76 -11.80
N VAL A 124 -4.57 15.81 -12.56
CA VAL A 124 -4.08 15.45 -13.90
C VAL A 124 -4.15 16.65 -14.84
N ASP A 125 -5.30 17.34 -14.90
CA ASP A 125 -5.51 18.52 -15.74
C ASP A 125 -4.50 19.64 -15.48
N LYS A 126 -4.23 19.91 -14.20
CA LYS A 126 -3.28 20.95 -13.81
C LYS A 126 -1.84 20.58 -14.15
N ILE A 127 -1.46 19.31 -14.02
CA ILE A 127 -0.12 18.84 -14.41
C ILE A 127 0.05 18.93 -15.92
N LEU A 128 -0.92 18.46 -16.71
CA LEU A 128 -0.85 18.50 -18.18
C LEU A 128 -0.62 19.92 -18.69
N LYS A 129 -1.25 20.93 -18.08
CA LYS A 129 -1.04 22.35 -18.41
C LYS A 129 0.38 22.87 -18.16
N ARG A 130 1.20 22.16 -17.40
CA ARG A 130 2.60 22.53 -17.10
C ARG A 130 3.61 21.88 -18.04
N LEU A 131 3.18 20.91 -18.86
CA LEU A 131 4.08 20.12 -19.71
C LEU A 131 4.31 20.76 -21.08
N LYS A 132 5.50 20.53 -21.64
CA LYS A 132 5.85 20.85 -23.03
C LYS A 132 5.75 19.60 -23.91
N GLY A 133 5.51 19.80 -25.21
CA GLY A 133 5.52 18.73 -26.20
C GLY A 133 4.24 17.90 -26.25
N VAL A 134 3.12 18.46 -25.77
CA VAL A 134 1.78 17.88 -25.86
C VAL A 134 0.83 19.00 -26.26
N ASP A 135 0.40 19.01 -27.53
CA ASP A 135 -0.57 20.00 -28.02
C ASP A 135 -1.99 19.62 -27.61
N ASP A 136 -2.34 18.34 -27.73
CA ASP A 136 -3.61 17.76 -27.29
C ASP A 136 -3.33 16.51 -26.43
N PRO A 137 -3.63 16.54 -25.12
CA PRO A 137 -3.40 15.41 -24.22
C PRO A 137 -4.37 14.24 -24.42
N ASP A 138 -5.40 14.41 -25.24
CA ASP A 138 -6.43 13.42 -25.54
C ASP A 138 -6.17 12.67 -26.86
N VAL A 139 -5.08 13.01 -27.58
CA VAL A 139 -4.57 12.20 -28.68
C VAL A 139 -3.91 10.94 -28.14
N THR A 140 -4.22 9.80 -28.76
CA THR A 140 -3.61 8.51 -28.41
C THR A 140 -2.18 8.43 -28.91
N ILE A 141 -1.26 8.10 -28.01
CA ILE A 141 0.17 8.03 -28.29
C ILE A 141 0.79 6.71 -27.84
N GLU A 142 1.92 6.36 -28.45
CA GLU A 142 2.88 5.37 -27.99
C GLU A 142 4.16 6.10 -27.56
N LEU A 143 4.61 5.83 -26.33
CA LEU A 143 5.95 6.26 -25.90
C LEU A 143 7.00 5.34 -26.52
N GLN A 144 7.94 5.91 -27.26
CA GLN A 144 9.08 5.20 -27.80
C GLN A 144 10.38 5.67 -27.16
N VAL A 145 11.29 4.74 -26.92
CA VAL A 145 12.65 4.97 -26.42
C VAL A 145 13.64 4.54 -27.50
N LEU A 146 14.66 5.36 -27.73
CA LEU A 146 15.76 5.06 -28.63
C LEU A 146 16.70 4.06 -27.94
N LYS A 147 16.77 2.83 -28.46
CA LYS A 147 17.68 1.79 -27.97
C LYS A 147 18.85 1.62 -28.91
N GLU A 148 20.04 1.46 -28.34
CA GLU A 148 21.25 1.10 -29.07
C GLU A 148 21.46 -0.41 -28.98
N SER A 149 21.66 -1.06 -30.12
CA SER A 149 21.88 -2.50 -30.20
C SER A 149 23.21 -2.79 -30.89
N HIS A 150 24.03 -3.64 -30.29
CA HIS A 150 25.29 -4.08 -30.88
C HIS A 150 25.01 -5.26 -31.82
N THR A 151 25.25 -5.05 -33.10
CA THR A 151 25.16 -6.10 -34.13
C THR A 151 26.56 -6.42 -34.65
N SER A 152 26.70 -7.54 -35.39
CA SER A 152 27.97 -7.89 -36.07
C SER A 152 28.47 -6.80 -37.03
N ASN A 153 27.60 -5.87 -37.44
CA ASN A 153 27.89 -4.79 -38.38
C ASN A 153 28.03 -3.42 -37.69
N GLY A 154 28.09 -3.39 -36.35
CA GLY A 154 28.23 -2.17 -35.55
C GLY A 154 26.98 -1.84 -34.72
N VAL A 155 26.97 -0.62 -34.16
CA VAL A 155 25.89 -0.12 -33.29
C VAL A 155 24.73 0.39 -34.15
N VAL A 156 23.54 -0.18 -33.95
CA VAL A 156 22.29 0.25 -34.61
C VAL A 156 21.38 0.88 -33.57
N LYS A 157 20.99 2.15 -33.80
CA LYS A 157 19.98 2.83 -32.99
C LYS A 157 18.60 2.61 -33.60
N SER A 158 17.65 2.18 -32.78
CA SER A 158 16.27 1.95 -33.23
C SER A 158 15.27 2.43 -32.19
N TRP A 159 14.15 2.99 -32.65
CA TRP A 159 13.06 3.39 -31.78
C TRP A 159 12.22 2.16 -31.44
N THR A 160 12.05 1.92 -30.15
CA THR A 160 11.26 0.78 -29.64
C THR A 160 10.19 1.28 -28.68
N PRO A 161 9.00 0.63 -28.63
CA PRO A 161 7.98 0.96 -27.64
C PRO A 161 8.52 0.80 -26.21
N HIS A 162 8.06 1.67 -25.30
CA HIS A 162 8.39 1.56 -23.88
C HIS A 162 7.84 0.24 -23.31
N GLU A 163 8.68 -0.48 -22.57
CA GLU A 163 8.40 -1.89 -22.21
C GLU A 163 7.15 -2.09 -21.36
N ARG A 164 6.80 -1.10 -20.53
CA ARG A 164 5.73 -1.21 -19.54
C ARG A 164 4.54 -0.28 -19.75
N LEU A 165 4.69 0.77 -20.56
CA LEU A 165 3.65 1.79 -20.69
C LEU A 165 2.82 1.49 -21.93
N PRO A 166 1.48 1.58 -21.82
CA PRO A 166 0.61 1.21 -22.92
C PRO A 166 0.47 2.32 -23.96
N VAL A 167 -0.18 1.96 -25.07
CA VAL A 167 -0.68 2.91 -26.05
C VAL A 167 -2.03 3.48 -25.58
N CYS A 168 -2.02 4.72 -25.10
CA CYS A 168 -3.21 5.45 -24.66
C CYS A 168 -2.96 6.97 -24.75
N THR A 169 -3.93 7.77 -24.31
CA THR A 169 -3.75 9.23 -24.30
C THR A 169 -2.78 9.65 -23.19
N VAL A 170 -2.15 10.82 -23.35
CA VAL A 170 -1.28 11.37 -22.29
C VAL A 170 -2.09 11.56 -21.00
N ARG A 171 -3.35 12.00 -21.12
CA ARG A 171 -4.27 12.07 -19.98
C ARG A 171 -4.46 10.73 -19.29
N GLU A 172 -4.66 9.65 -20.03
CA GLU A 172 -4.86 8.32 -19.46
C GLU A 172 -3.58 7.80 -18.77
N LEU A 173 -2.38 8.08 -19.32
CA LEU A 173 -1.11 7.77 -18.65
C LEU A 173 -1.03 8.40 -17.26
N PHE A 174 -1.24 9.72 -17.17
CA PHE A 174 -1.24 10.45 -15.89
C PHE A 174 -2.42 10.07 -14.99
N SER A 175 -3.52 9.60 -15.56
CA SER A 175 -4.69 9.19 -14.78
C SER A 175 -4.52 7.80 -14.17
N ARG A 176 -4.03 6.81 -14.92
CA ARG A 176 -4.16 5.39 -14.54
C ARG A 176 -2.86 4.60 -14.51
N PHE A 177 -1.78 5.12 -15.08
CA PHE A 177 -0.53 4.37 -15.22
C PHE A 177 0.64 4.97 -14.46
N LEU A 178 0.63 6.28 -14.16
CA LEU A 178 1.75 6.97 -13.52
C LEU A 178 1.40 7.44 -12.11
N ASP A 179 2.34 7.27 -11.19
CA ASP A 179 2.26 7.86 -9.86
C ASP A 179 2.72 9.32 -9.91
N ILE A 180 1.78 10.21 -9.61
CA ILE A 180 1.96 11.66 -9.62
C ILE A 180 1.78 12.26 -8.22
N THR A 181 1.64 11.40 -7.21
CA THR A 181 1.30 11.76 -5.83
C THR A 181 2.39 11.45 -4.83
N THR A 182 3.21 10.43 -5.10
CA THR A 182 4.41 10.18 -4.31
C THR A 182 5.44 11.30 -4.54
N PRO A 183 6.10 11.81 -3.48
CA PRO A 183 7.14 12.83 -3.64
C PRO A 183 8.17 12.47 -4.71
N PRO A 184 8.48 13.40 -5.65
CA PRO A 184 9.49 13.18 -6.68
C PRO A 184 10.84 12.74 -6.11
N SER A 185 11.47 11.75 -6.74
CA SER A 185 12.76 11.24 -6.32
C SER A 185 13.88 12.28 -6.52
N PRO A 186 15.01 12.18 -5.80
CA PRO A 186 16.16 13.07 -6.02
C PRO A 186 16.65 13.08 -7.48
N ASN A 187 16.56 11.96 -8.20
CA ASN A 187 16.93 11.90 -9.62
C ASN A 187 15.97 12.72 -10.50
N LEU A 188 14.66 12.70 -10.20
CA LEU A 188 13.70 13.54 -10.91
C LEU A 188 13.88 15.02 -10.56
N LEU A 189 14.22 15.35 -9.31
CA LEU A 189 14.56 16.72 -8.91
C LEU A 189 15.85 17.21 -9.61
N GLN A 190 16.83 16.33 -9.82
CA GLN A 190 18.03 16.65 -10.60
C GLN A 190 17.68 16.98 -12.06
N HIS A 191 16.72 16.26 -12.66
CA HIS A 191 16.20 16.59 -13.97
C HIS A 191 15.49 17.96 -13.96
N PHE A 192 14.66 18.25 -12.96
CA PHE A 192 14.00 19.55 -12.85
C PHE A 192 15.00 20.69 -12.68
N ALA A 193 16.08 20.49 -11.91
CA ALA A 193 17.16 21.46 -11.77
C ALA A 193 17.85 21.79 -13.11
N SER A 194 17.97 20.81 -14.02
CA SER A 194 18.64 21.02 -15.32
C SER A 194 17.78 21.77 -16.34
N ILE A 195 16.48 21.88 -16.11
CA ILE A 195 15.53 22.57 -17.00
C ILE A 195 14.90 23.83 -16.38
N ALA A 196 15.20 24.12 -15.10
CA ALA A 196 14.77 25.34 -14.44
C ALA A 196 15.43 26.55 -15.11
N THR A 197 14.63 27.58 -15.42
CA THR A 197 15.13 28.80 -16.09
C THR A 197 15.53 29.90 -15.11
N GLU A 198 15.07 29.82 -13.86
CA GLU A 198 15.41 30.78 -12.80
C GLU A 198 16.52 30.20 -11.90
N GLU A 199 17.51 31.03 -11.57
CA GLU A 199 18.68 30.61 -10.79
C GLU A 199 18.31 30.10 -9.38
N ASP A 200 17.30 30.70 -8.74
CA ASP A 200 16.87 30.26 -7.40
C ASP A 200 16.21 28.88 -7.41
N ASP A 201 15.34 28.62 -8.40
CA ASP A 201 14.72 27.31 -8.61
C ASP A 201 15.79 26.25 -8.86
N GLN A 202 16.72 26.52 -9.78
CA GLN A 202 17.83 25.61 -10.09
C GLN A 202 18.66 25.29 -8.85
N ARG A 203 19.04 26.31 -8.07
CA ARG A 203 19.84 26.16 -6.84
C ARG A 203 19.11 25.32 -5.79
N ARG A 204 17.82 25.60 -5.55
CA ARG A 204 17.02 24.87 -4.56
C ARG A 204 16.75 23.43 -4.99
N LEU A 205 16.42 23.18 -6.25
CA LEU A 205 16.24 21.83 -6.79
C LEU A 205 17.54 21.01 -6.74
N THR A 206 18.68 21.63 -7.05
CA THR A 206 20.00 20.98 -6.94
C THR A 206 20.27 20.57 -5.50
N LEU A 207 20.03 21.46 -4.52
CA LEU A 207 20.16 21.14 -3.10
C LEU A 207 19.31 19.93 -2.71
N LEU A 208 18.04 19.90 -3.12
CA LEU A 208 17.14 18.77 -2.84
C LEU A 208 17.54 17.48 -3.58
N ALA A 209 18.21 17.57 -4.72
CA ALA A 209 18.66 16.40 -5.48
C ALA A 209 19.95 15.78 -4.90
N THR A 210 20.82 16.59 -4.31
CA THR A 210 22.16 16.16 -3.86
C THR A 210 22.27 16.01 -2.35
N GLU A 211 21.60 16.84 -1.56
CA GLU A 211 21.69 16.82 -0.10
C GLU A 211 20.57 15.98 0.52
N SER A 212 20.90 14.75 0.92
CA SER A 212 19.94 13.78 1.45
C SER A 212 19.16 14.32 2.67
N ALA A 213 19.79 15.09 3.55
CA ALA A 213 19.10 15.64 4.72
C ALA A 213 18.05 16.69 4.32
N ALA A 214 18.40 17.58 3.39
CA ALA A 214 17.49 18.60 2.88
C ALA A 214 16.30 17.98 2.14
N TYR A 215 16.56 16.97 1.30
CA TYR A 215 15.52 16.19 0.64
C TYR A 215 14.57 15.54 1.64
N GLU A 216 15.09 14.81 2.63
CA GLU A 216 14.23 14.10 3.58
C GLU A 216 13.43 15.06 4.45
N ASP A 217 13.99 16.22 4.85
CA ASP A 217 13.24 17.24 5.58
C ASP A 217 12.10 17.82 4.73
N TRP A 218 12.38 18.19 3.48
CA TRP A 218 11.37 18.71 2.56
C TRP A 218 10.30 17.65 2.24
N ARG A 219 10.70 16.42 1.88
CA ARG A 219 9.82 15.29 1.57
C ARG A 219 8.87 14.97 2.72
N HIS A 220 9.37 14.91 3.95
CA HIS A 220 8.54 14.55 5.11
C HIS A 220 7.65 15.70 5.58
N TRP A 221 8.15 16.93 5.54
CA TRP A 221 7.39 18.10 5.98
C TRP A 221 6.28 18.48 5.00
N ARG A 222 6.63 18.61 3.72
CA ARG A 222 5.71 19.03 2.64
C ARG A 222 4.90 17.86 2.10
N PHE A 223 5.49 16.67 2.03
CA PHE A 223 4.95 15.51 1.33
C PHE A 223 4.39 15.84 -0.07
N PRO A 224 5.14 16.57 -0.92
CA PRO A 224 4.56 17.25 -2.07
C PRO A 224 4.28 16.26 -3.21
N ASN A 225 3.13 16.39 -3.85
CA ASN A 225 2.84 15.69 -5.12
C ASN A 225 3.52 16.40 -6.30
N LEU A 226 3.52 15.77 -7.48
CA LEU A 226 4.19 16.32 -8.67
C LEU A 226 3.70 17.74 -9.04
N LEU A 227 2.40 18.02 -8.91
CA LEU A 227 1.87 19.35 -9.20
C LEU A 227 2.41 20.39 -8.22
N GLU A 228 2.40 20.08 -6.93
CA GLU A 228 2.90 20.98 -5.89
C GLU A 228 4.38 21.31 -6.08
N VAL A 229 5.19 20.34 -6.53
CA VAL A 229 6.59 20.60 -6.91
C VAL A 229 6.67 21.54 -8.11
N LEU A 230 5.87 21.33 -9.15
CA LEU A 230 5.86 22.24 -10.30
C LEU A 230 5.33 23.64 -9.90
N GLU A 231 4.41 23.76 -8.95
CA GLU A 231 3.94 25.04 -8.41
C GLU A 231 4.98 25.73 -7.52
N GLU A 232 5.75 24.97 -6.73
CA GLU A 232 6.85 25.48 -5.90
C GLU A 232 8.03 25.99 -6.74
N PHE A 233 8.28 25.37 -7.90
CA PHE A 233 9.34 25.72 -8.85
C PHE A 233 8.76 26.11 -10.21
N PRO A 234 8.17 27.32 -10.33
CA PRO A 234 7.38 27.71 -11.50
C PRO A 234 8.20 27.83 -12.79
N SER A 235 9.53 28.01 -12.71
CA SER A 235 10.40 28.06 -13.88
C SER A 235 10.61 26.69 -14.55
N VAL A 236 10.21 25.61 -13.87
CA VAL A 236 10.28 24.24 -14.39
C VAL A 236 9.07 23.98 -15.30
N SER A 237 9.36 23.55 -16.52
CA SER A 237 8.35 23.11 -17.48
C SER A 237 8.87 21.89 -18.27
N PRO A 238 8.56 20.67 -17.78
CA PRO A 238 9.14 19.42 -18.30
C PRO A 238 8.63 19.05 -19.70
N TYR A 239 9.48 18.37 -20.48
CA TYR A 239 9.08 17.73 -21.72
C TYR A 239 8.32 16.43 -21.42
N ALA A 240 7.09 16.31 -21.90
CA ALA A 240 6.17 15.24 -21.47
C ALA A 240 6.66 13.82 -21.73
N PRO A 241 7.19 13.44 -22.92
CA PRO A 241 7.74 12.10 -23.13
C PRO A 241 8.83 11.71 -22.14
N LEU A 242 9.67 12.67 -21.77
CA LEU A 242 10.79 12.43 -20.85
C LEU A 242 10.28 12.24 -19.43
N LEU A 243 9.37 13.12 -18.98
CA LEU A 243 8.76 12.99 -17.66
C LEU A 243 7.99 11.66 -17.53
N VAL A 244 7.19 11.28 -18.54
CA VAL A 244 6.46 10.01 -18.55
C VAL A 244 7.41 8.81 -18.44
N ALA A 245 8.55 8.84 -19.12
CA ALA A 245 9.54 7.77 -19.06
C ALA A 245 10.26 7.67 -17.70
N GLN A 246 10.26 8.75 -16.92
CA GLN A 246 10.94 8.83 -15.60
C GLN A 246 10.00 8.57 -14.41
N LEU A 247 8.69 8.75 -14.58
CA LEU A 247 7.72 8.57 -13.50
C LEU A 247 7.51 7.09 -13.16
N SER A 248 7.36 6.82 -11.87
CA SER A 248 7.00 5.50 -11.37
C SER A 248 5.61 5.08 -11.82
N ILE A 249 5.42 3.78 -12.04
CA ILE A 249 4.12 3.22 -12.38
C ILE A 249 3.18 3.25 -11.17
N LEU A 250 1.93 3.69 -11.37
CA LEU A 250 0.89 3.71 -10.36
C LEU A 250 0.58 2.29 -9.87
N GLN A 251 0.87 2.00 -8.60
CA GLN A 251 0.65 0.67 -8.04
C GLN A 251 -0.83 0.43 -7.67
N PRO A 252 -1.34 -0.81 -7.82
CA PRO A 252 -2.62 -1.18 -7.25
C PRO A 252 -2.58 -1.10 -5.72
N ARG A 253 -3.73 -0.84 -5.09
CA ARG A 253 -3.88 -0.88 -3.62
C ARG A 253 -4.64 -2.13 -3.20
N PHE A 254 -4.15 -2.81 -2.17
CA PHE A 254 -4.73 -4.03 -1.67
C PHE A 254 -5.78 -3.76 -0.59
N TYR A 255 -6.88 -4.51 -0.65
CA TYR A 255 -7.94 -4.51 0.35
C TYR A 255 -8.30 -5.96 0.70
N SER A 256 -8.39 -6.29 1.99
CA SER A 256 -8.89 -7.59 2.43
C SER A 256 -10.38 -7.71 2.08
N ILE A 257 -10.76 -8.83 1.47
CA ILE A 257 -12.14 -9.05 1.04
C ILE A 257 -13.02 -9.24 2.27
N SER A 258 -14.10 -8.46 2.38
CA SER A 258 -15.01 -8.43 3.53
C SER A 258 -16.34 -9.15 3.29
N SER A 259 -16.34 -10.17 2.43
CA SER A 259 -17.50 -11.01 2.10
C SER A 259 -17.11 -12.48 1.99
N SER A 260 -18.04 -13.39 2.26
CA SER A 260 -17.89 -14.80 1.91
C SER A 260 -18.64 -15.12 0.61
N PRO A 261 -18.02 -15.83 -0.35
CA PRO A 261 -18.70 -16.24 -1.59
C PRO A 261 -19.83 -17.25 -1.32
N ALA A 262 -19.86 -17.87 -0.13
CA ALA A 262 -20.94 -18.76 0.27
C ALA A 262 -22.22 -18.02 0.66
N LEU A 263 -22.14 -16.73 0.99
CA LEU A 263 -23.29 -15.88 1.32
C LEU A 263 -23.56 -14.82 0.25
N CYS A 264 -22.50 -14.34 -0.42
CA CYS A 264 -22.52 -13.32 -1.44
C CYS A 264 -21.94 -13.91 -2.75
N PRO A 265 -22.67 -14.82 -3.43
CA PRO A 265 -22.18 -15.41 -4.68
C PRO A 265 -21.99 -14.34 -5.74
N ASN A 266 -20.92 -14.46 -6.52
CA ASN A 266 -20.53 -13.51 -7.58
C ASN A 266 -20.33 -12.06 -7.09
N GLN A 267 -20.07 -11.86 -5.80
CA GLN A 267 -19.82 -10.53 -5.25
C GLN A 267 -18.52 -10.50 -4.46
N ILE A 268 -17.83 -9.37 -4.54
CA ILE A 268 -16.68 -9.03 -3.71
C ILE A 268 -17.04 -7.77 -2.94
N HIS A 269 -16.94 -7.85 -1.61
CA HIS A 269 -17.14 -6.70 -0.75
C HIS A 269 -15.80 -6.18 -0.22
N LEU A 270 -15.65 -4.86 -0.14
CA LEU A 270 -14.47 -4.20 0.44
C LEU A 270 -14.87 -3.28 1.59
N THR A 271 -14.02 -3.18 2.62
CA THR A 271 -14.16 -2.21 3.72
C THR A 271 -13.05 -1.16 3.61
N VAL A 272 -13.40 0.04 3.13
CA VAL A 272 -12.42 1.05 2.69
C VAL A 272 -12.47 2.26 3.60
N ALA A 273 -11.41 2.51 4.38
CA ALA A 273 -11.25 3.79 5.07
C ALA A 273 -10.84 4.87 4.05
N VAL A 274 -11.59 5.98 4.01
CA VAL A 274 -11.24 7.11 3.15
C VAL A 274 -10.09 7.88 3.79
N VAL A 275 -8.98 7.95 3.07
CA VAL A 275 -7.78 8.66 3.52
C VAL A 275 -7.82 10.09 3.00
N VAL A 276 -7.94 11.04 3.93
CA VAL A 276 -7.78 12.48 3.70
C VAL A 276 -6.97 13.03 4.86
N TYR A 277 -5.94 13.81 4.57
CA TYR A 277 -5.12 14.45 5.58
C TYR A 277 -4.65 15.81 5.08
N LYS A 278 -4.16 16.65 6.00
CA LYS A 278 -3.45 17.88 5.65
C LYS A 278 -1.96 17.68 5.89
N THR A 279 -1.13 18.20 5.02
CA THR A 279 0.33 18.23 5.20
C THR A 279 0.73 19.30 6.23
N GLU A 280 2.03 19.43 6.52
CA GLU A 280 2.57 20.48 7.41
C GLU A 280 1.85 20.54 8.76
N ASP A 281 1.73 19.38 9.42
CA ASP A 281 1.08 19.21 10.72
C ASP A 281 -0.36 19.74 10.83
N GLY A 282 -1.08 19.84 9.70
CA GLY A 282 -2.47 20.27 9.67
C GLY A 282 -2.70 21.67 9.10
N GLU A 283 -1.63 22.40 8.83
CA GLU A 283 -1.69 23.77 8.29
C GLU A 283 -1.51 23.83 6.77
N GLY A 284 -0.98 22.75 6.17
CA GLY A 284 -0.73 22.65 4.73
C GLY A 284 -1.97 22.28 3.88
N PRO A 285 -1.77 22.09 2.57
CA PRO A 285 -2.81 21.63 1.65
C PRO A 285 -3.40 20.27 2.04
N VAL A 286 -4.64 20.04 1.59
CA VAL A 286 -5.34 18.77 1.79
C VAL A 286 -4.88 17.77 0.74
N HIS A 287 -4.43 16.62 1.20
CA HIS A 287 -4.02 15.48 0.40
C HIS A 287 -5.05 14.34 0.51
N TYR A 288 -5.22 13.63 -0.61
CA TYR A 288 -6.22 12.58 -0.78
C TYR A 288 -5.51 11.27 -1.11
N GLY A 289 -5.80 10.20 -0.36
CA GLY A 289 -5.32 8.87 -0.73
C GLY A 289 -5.90 8.45 -2.07
N VAL A 290 -5.02 8.15 -3.04
CA VAL A 290 -5.40 7.92 -4.45
C VAL A 290 -6.53 6.89 -4.59
N CYS A 291 -6.32 5.67 -4.09
CA CYS A 291 -7.30 4.60 -4.29
C CYS A 291 -8.56 4.75 -3.44
N SER A 292 -8.45 5.21 -2.19
CA SER A 292 -9.63 5.36 -1.34
C SER A 292 -10.58 6.45 -1.82
N ASN A 293 -10.04 7.56 -2.36
CA ASN A 293 -10.86 8.63 -2.92
C ASN A 293 -11.37 8.27 -4.32
N TYR A 294 -10.56 7.58 -5.14
CA TYR A 294 -11.05 6.97 -6.38
C TYR A 294 -12.30 6.09 -6.14
N LEU A 295 -12.26 5.23 -5.14
CA LEU A 295 -13.39 4.36 -4.78
C LEU A 295 -14.56 5.12 -4.12
N GLN A 296 -14.29 6.25 -3.47
CA GLN A 296 -15.33 7.15 -2.96
C GLN A 296 -16.04 7.90 -4.10
N ASP A 297 -15.33 8.21 -5.18
CA ASP A 297 -15.82 9.12 -6.22
C ASP A 297 -16.36 8.38 -7.44
N VAL A 298 -15.88 7.16 -7.71
CA VAL A 298 -16.39 6.32 -8.81
C VAL A 298 -17.91 6.17 -8.68
N PRO A 299 -18.70 6.47 -9.72
CA PRO A 299 -20.14 6.31 -9.66
C PRO A 299 -20.55 4.85 -9.39
N VAL A 300 -21.64 4.65 -8.66
CA VAL A 300 -22.29 3.34 -8.62
C VAL A 300 -22.84 3.08 -10.02
N GLY A 301 -22.60 1.87 -10.54
CA GLY A 301 -22.90 1.53 -11.93
C GLY A 301 -21.69 1.65 -12.87
N GLU A 302 -20.50 1.96 -12.37
CA GLU A 302 -19.26 2.00 -13.17
C GLU A 302 -18.33 0.83 -12.82
N ASP A 303 -17.45 0.52 -13.76
CA ASP A 303 -16.49 -0.56 -13.60
C ASP A 303 -15.24 -0.10 -12.84
N ILE A 304 -14.74 -0.99 -11.99
CA ILE A 304 -13.45 -0.88 -11.31
C ILE A 304 -12.53 -2.02 -11.78
N CYS A 305 -11.28 -1.67 -12.09
CA CYS A 305 -10.28 -2.65 -12.51
C CYS A 305 -9.65 -3.31 -11.28
N ILE A 306 -9.85 -4.62 -11.15
CA ILE A 306 -9.41 -5.39 -9.99
C ILE A 306 -8.75 -6.71 -10.37
N PHE A 307 -8.03 -7.30 -9.42
CA PHE A 307 -7.60 -8.70 -9.44
C PHE A 307 -7.63 -9.29 -8.02
N VAL A 308 -7.83 -10.60 -7.91
CA VAL A 308 -7.74 -11.32 -6.63
C VAL A 308 -6.31 -11.77 -6.38
N ARG A 309 -5.82 -11.57 -5.16
CA ARG A 309 -4.56 -12.11 -4.66
C ARG A 309 -4.86 -13.08 -3.53
N SER A 310 -4.47 -14.33 -3.71
CA SER A 310 -4.69 -15.36 -2.70
C SER A 310 -3.83 -15.15 -1.45
N ALA A 311 -4.42 -15.41 -0.27
CA ALA A 311 -3.78 -15.31 1.03
C ALA A 311 -3.96 -16.59 1.87
N PRO A 312 -3.35 -17.72 1.48
CA PRO A 312 -3.59 -19.01 2.11
C PRO A 312 -3.20 -19.09 3.59
N SER A 313 -2.23 -18.29 4.03
CA SER A 313 -1.85 -18.15 5.43
C SER A 313 -2.89 -17.40 6.27
N PHE A 314 -3.94 -16.84 5.65
CA PHE A 314 -4.99 -16.09 6.33
C PHE A 314 -6.39 -16.66 6.06
N TYR A 315 -6.49 -17.97 5.76
CA TYR A 315 -7.78 -18.66 5.66
C TYR A 315 -8.25 -19.17 7.02
N LEU A 316 -9.57 -19.35 7.16
CA LEU A 316 -10.16 -20.09 8.28
C LEU A 316 -9.62 -21.53 8.35
N PRO A 317 -9.60 -22.15 9.54
CA PRO A 317 -9.20 -23.55 9.69
C PRO A 317 -10.10 -24.47 8.87
N ASN A 318 -9.54 -25.56 8.34
CA ASN A 318 -10.29 -26.55 7.57
C ASN A 318 -11.38 -27.23 8.42
N ASP A 319 -11.08 -27.53 9.68
CA ASP A 319 -12.07 -28.05 10.63
C ASP A 319 -12.94 -26.92 11.17
N SER A 320 -14.24 -26.99 10.88
CA SER A 320 -15.18 -25.98 11.34
C SER A 320 -15.37 -25.98 12.86
N LEU A 321 -14.97 -27.02 13.59
CA LEU A 321 -15.08 -27.07 15.05
C LEU A 321 -13.90 -26.39 15.77
N THR A 322 -12.81 -26.10 15.07
CA THR A 322 -11.65 -25.43 15.66
C THR A 322 -12.01 -24.01 16.12
N PRO A 323 -11.72 -23.63 17.38
CA PRO A 323 -12.03 -22.31 17.89
C PRO A 323 -11.06 -21.26 17.32
N VAL A 324 -11.57 -20.04 17.17
CA VAL A 324 -10.87 -18.94 16.50
C VAL A 324 -11.02 -17.65 17.30
N ILE A 325 -9.91 -16.93 17.50
CA ILE A 325 -9.88 -15.57 18.03
C ILE A 325 -9.46 -14.60 16.92
N LEU A 326 -10.24 -13.55 16.74
CA LEU A 326 -10.03 -12.50 15.73
C LEU A 326 -9.71 -11.18 16.42
N VAL A 327 -8.62 -10.52 16.06
CA VAL A 327 -8.21 -9.22 16.60
C VAL A 327 -7.99 -8.23 15.46
N GLY A 328 -8.87 -7.24 15.33
CA GLY A 328 -8.84 -6.33 14.18
C GLY A 328 -9.55 -5.01 14.42
N PRO A 329 -8.88 -3.99 14.95
CA PRO A 329 -9.46 -2.66 15.12
C PRO A 329 -9.59 -1.92 13.78
N GLY A 330 -10.57 -1.02 13.70
CA GLY A 330 -10.85 -0.23 12.50
C GLY A 330 -11.07 -1.11 11.26
N THR A 331 -10.46 -0.77 10.14
CA THR A 331 -10.55 -1.57 8.90
C THR A 331 -9.92 -2.95 8.99
N GLY A 332 -9.17 -3.27 10.05
CA GLY A 332 -8.70 -4.64 10.32
C GLY A 332 -9.84 -5.64 10.55
N ILE A 333 -11.09 -5.18 10.72
CA ILE A 333 -12.28 -6.04 10.76
C ILE A 333 -12.65 -6.62 9.38
N ALA A 334 -12.11 -6.07 8.29
CA ALA A 334 -12.52 -6.42 6.92
C ALA A 334 -12.52 -7.93 6.64
N PRO A 335 -11.40 -8.69 6.78
CA PRO A 335 -11.42 -10.12 6.51
C PRO A 335 -12.28 -10.90 7.50
N PHE A 336 -12.43 -10.40 8.73
CA PHE A 336 -13.25 -11.03 9.76
C PHE A 336 -14.73 -11.00 9.45
N ARG A 337 -15.17 -9.99 8.69
CA ARG A 337 -16.52 -9.98 8.12
C ARG A 337 -16.75 -11.16 7.19
N ALA A 338 -15.81 -11.44 6.29
CA ALA A 338 -15.87 -12.62 5.44
C ALA A 338 -15.90 -13.92 6.28
N PHE A 339 -15.15 -13.97 7.38
CA PHE A 339 -15.08 -15.15 8.24
C PHE A 339 -16.41 -15.44 8.95
N TRP A 340 -17.03 -14.44 9.59
CA TRP A 340 -18.32 -14.70 10.26
C TRP A 340 -19.43 -14.96 9.24
N GLN A 341 -19.38 -14.37 8.04
CA GLN A 341 -20.31 -14.75 6.96
C GLN A 341 -20.12 -16.20 6.50
N GLN A 342 -18.86 -16.66 6.41
CA GLN A 342 -18.56 -18.06 6.11
C GLN A 342 -19.10 -18.98 7.20
N ARG A 343 -18.92 -18.64 8.48
CA ARG A 343 -19.48 -19.39 9.61
C ARG A 343 -21.01 -19.38 9.60
N LEU A 344 -21.64 -18.24 9.30
CA LEU A 344 -23.09 -18.12 9.16
C LEU A 344 -23.61 -19.09 8.09
N SER A 345 -22.98 -19.15 6.92
CA SER A 345 -23.39 -20.10 5.87
C SER A 345 -23.32 -21.56 6.34
N GLN A 346 -22.32 -21.92 7.16
CA GLN A 346 -22.19 -23.26 7.75
C GLN A 346 -23.31 -23.54 8.76
N VAL A 347 -23.62 -22.57 9.62
CA VAL A 347 -24.73 -22.67 10.59
C VAL A 347 -26.08 -22.79 9.87
N MET A 348 -26.32 -22.02 8.81
CA MET A 348 -27.53 -22.12 7.97
C MET A 348 -27.65 -23.50 7.32
N ALA A 349 -26.52 -24.10 6.93
CA ALA A 349 -26.45 -25.48 6.44
C ALA A 349 -26.50 -26.54 7.57
N LYS A 350 -26.87 -26.15 8.80
CA LYS A 350 -26.97 -27.01 10.00
C LYS A 350 -25.66 -27.71 10.38
N LYS A 351 -24.51 -27.17 9.97
CA LYS A 351 -23.19 -27.63 10.42
C LYS A 351 -22.86 -27.02 11.77
N ARG A 352 -22.14 -27.78 12.59
CA ARG A 352 -21.59 -27.26 13.84
C ARG A 352 -20.35 -26.42 13.56
N VAL A 353 -20.24 -25.30 14.25
CA VAL A 353 -19.08 -24.41 14.20
C VAL A 353 -18.47 -24.28 15.60
N GLY A 354 -17.15 -24.13 15.66
CA GLY A 354 -16.38 -23.85 16.85
C GLY A 354 -16.54 -22.39 17.27
N LYS A 355 -15.96 -22.06 18.44
CA LYS A 355 -16.05 -20.72 19.00
C LYS A 355 -15.43 -19.68 18.06
N LEU A 356 -16.06 -18.52 17.90
CA LEU A 356 -15.53 -17.38 17.17
C LEU A 356 -15.59 -16.12 18.05
N TRP A 357 -14.43 -15.68 18.53
CA TRP A 357 -14.29 -14.47 19.36
C TRP A 357 -13.77 -13.31 18.52
N LEU A 358 -14.30 -12.11 18.74
CA LEU A 358 -13.85 -10.90 18.06
C LEU A 358 -13.43 -9.82 19.07
N PHE A 359 -12.18 -9.40 18.99
CA PHE A 359 -11.66 -8.18 19.62
C PHE A 359 -11.60 -7.07 18.59
N PHE A 360 -12.56 -6.15 18.67
CA PHE A 360 -12.66 -4.99 17.80
C PHE A 360 -12.32 -3.71 18.56
N GLY A 361 -11.78 -2.71 17.87
CA GLY A 361 -11.48 -1.42 18.47
C GLY A 361 -11.71 -0.25 17.52
N CYS A 362 -12.23 0.84 18.04
CA CYS A 362 -12.44 2.09 17.31
C CYS A 362 -12.22 3.31 18.22
N ARG A 363 -12.48 4.53 17.72
CA ARG A 363 -12.29 5.74 18.54
C ARG A 363 -13.46 5.95 19.51
N THR A 364 -14.68 5.96 18.99
CA THR A 364 -15.94 6.17 19.72
C THR A 364 -16.98 5.15 19.23
N ARG A 365 -18.05 4.94 19.99
CA ARG A 365 -19.14 4.01 19.62
C ARG A 365 -19.82 4.35 18.29
N GLU A 366 -19.77 5.60 17.87
CA GLU A 366 -20.29 6.04 16.56
C GLU A 366 -19.48 5.48 15.38
N LEU A 367 -18.21 5.12 15.62
CA LEU A 367 -17.31 4.54 14.63
C LEU A 367 -17.22 3.03 14.76
N ASP A 368 -18.24 2.40 15.36
CA ASP A 368 -18.32 0.97 15.55
C ASP A 368 -18.75 0.26 14.25
N LEU A 369 -17.77 -0.12 13.43
CA LEU A 369 -18.02 -0.76 12.13
C LEU A 369 -18.83 -2.06 12.28
N TYR A 370 -19.85 -2.22 11.43
CA TYR A 370 -20.71 -3.41 11.37
C TYR A 370 -21.42 -3.72 12.69
N LYS A 371 -21.76 -2.70 13.48
CA LYS A 371 -22.37 -2.84 14.81
C LYS A 371 -23.62 -3.74 14.79
N GLU A 372 -24.55 -3.49 13.88
CA GLU A 372 -25.80 -4.24 13.76
C GLU A 372 -25.54 -5.68 13.29
N GLU A 373 -24.63 -5.88 12.32
CA GLU A 373 -24.26 -7.20 11.83
C GLU A 373 -23.59 -8.04 12.93
N LYS A 374 -22.71 -7.45 13.74
CA LYS A 374 -22.10 -8.13 14.89
C LYS A 374 -23.12 -8.55 15.94
N ALA A 375 -24.11 -7.68 16.23
CA ALA A 375 -25.19 -7.99 17.16
C ALA A 375 -26.05 -9.17 16.67
N ASP A 376 -26.39 -9.18 15.38
CA ASP A 376 -27.10 -10.29 14.74
C ASP A 376 -26.28 -11.59 14.77
N MET A 377 -24.96 -11.52 14.52
CA MET A 377 -24.09 -12.70 14.59
C MET A 377 -23.96 -13.28 16.01
N LEU A 378 -23.98 -12.44 17.05
CA LEU A 378 -24.06 -12.89 18.44
C LEU A 378 -25.39 -13.60 18.72
N GLN A 379 -26.52 -13.04 18.27
CA GLN A 379 -27.84 -13.65 18.45
C GLN A 379 -27.94 -15.01 17.76
N LYS A 380 -27.37 -15.12 16.54
CA LYS A 380 -27.31 -16.36 15.75
C LYS A 380 -26.26 -17.36 16.24
N LYS A 381 -25.50 -17.04 17.30
CA LYS A 381 -24.41 -17.86 17.84
C LYS A 381 -23.33 -18.18 16.80
N VAL A 382 -23.12 -17.27 15.85
CA VAL A 382 -22.02 -17.31 14.89
C VAL A 382 -20.77 -16.67 15.49
N LEU A 383 -20.96 -15.55 16.20
CA LEU A 383 -19.97 -14.99 17.12
C LEU A 383 -20.34 -15.42 18.53
N ASP A 384 -19.37 -15.88 19.31
CA ASP A 384 -19.57 -16.27 20.71
C ASP A 384 -19.40 -15.08 21.64
N LYS A 385 -18.40 -14.23 21.35
CA LYS A 385 -18.11 -13.01 22.10
C LYS A 385 -17.59 -11.92 21.17
N VAL A 386 -18.00 -10.68 21.45
CA VAL A 386 -17.45 -9.47 20.81
C VAL A 386 -16.99 -8.53 21.91
N PHE A 387 -15.74 -8.11 21.84
CA PHE A 387 -15.12 -7.14 22.73
C PHE A 387 -14.89 -5.84 21.95
N LEU A 388 -15.34 -4.72 22.51
CA LEU A 388 -15.24 -3.39 21.89
C LEU A 388 -14.30 -2.51 22.71
N ALA A 389 -13.13 -2.18 22.14
CA ALA A 389 -12.19 -1.22 22.70
C ALA A 389 -12.44 0.19 22.15
N LEU A 390 -12.57 1.17 23.05
CA LEU A 390 -12.82 2.57 22.70
C LEU A 390 -11.62 3.43 23.11
N SER A 391 -10.97 4.04 22.12
CA SER A 391 -9.72 4.79 22.36
C SER A 391 -9.90 6.28 22.61
N ARG A 392 -11.09 6.85 22.37
CA ARG A 392 -11.39 8.28 22.49
C ARG A 392 -12.82 8.59 22.93
N GLU A 393 -13.54 7.61 23.50
CA GLU A 393 -14.89 7.86 23.99
C GLU A 393 -14.86 8.81 25.19
N PRO A 394 -15.64 9.91 25.20
CA PRO A 394 -15.69 10.80 26.35
C PRO A 394 -16.05 10.05 27.62
N ASN A 395 -15.39 10.41 28.72
CA ASN A 395 -15.61 9.84 30.06
C ASN A 395 -15.25 8.35 30.21
N LEU A 396 -14.62 7.72 29.21
CA LEU A 396 -14.05 6.38 29.35
C LEU A 396 -12.52 6.42 29.26
N PRO A 397 -11.82 5.55 30.01
CA PRO A 397 -10.38 5.43 29.87
C PRO A 397 -10.03 4.91 28.47
N LYS A 398 -8.95 5.46 27.91
CA LYS A 398 -8.42 5.07 26.61
C LYS A 398 -8.07 3.58 26.62
N THR A 399 -8.83 2.81 25.84
CA THR A 399 -8.73 1.35 25.81
C THR A 399 -8.41 0.86 24.40
N TYR A 400 -7.51 -0.11 24.29
CA TYR A 400 -7.19 -0.82 23.05
C TYR A 400 -7.50 -2.31 23.15
N VAL A 401 -7.43 -3.01 22.01
CA VAL A 401 -7.73 -4.44 21.92
C VAL A 401 -6.82 -5.29 22.81
N GLN A 402 -5.55 -4.93 22.96
CA GLN A 402 -4.61 -5.63 23.85
C GLN A 402 -5.00 -5.50 25.34
N ASN A 403 -5.60 -4.38 25.75
CA ASN A 403 -6.08 -4.24 27.13
C ASN A 403 -7.22 -5.20 27.40
N LEU A 404 -8.15 -5.36 26.45
CA LEU A 404 -9.26 -6.30 26.56
C LEU A 404 -8.78 -7.76 26.47
N ALA A 405 -7.80 -8.04 25.62
CA ALA A 405 -7.19 -9.37 25.53
C ALA A 405 -6.53 -9.79 26.85
N LEU A 406 -5.81 -8.89 27.51
CA LEU A 406 -5.23 -9.15 28.84
C LEU A 406 -6.29 -9.43 29.90
N ALA A 407 -7.46 -8.80 29.83
CA ALA A 407 -8.56 -9.06 30.75
C ALA A 407 -9.16 -10.48 30.59
N GLU A 408 -9.08 -11.06 29.39
CA GLU A 408 -9.55 -12.41 29.07
C GLU A 408 -8.40 -13.43 28.96
N ALA A 409 -7.22 -13.12 29.50
CA ALA A 409 -5.98 -13.86 29.29
C ALA A 409 -6.09 -15.38 29.54
N ALA A 410 -6.77 -15.79 30.62
CA ALA A 410 -6.95 -17.20 30.97
C ALA A 410 -7.70 -17.98 29.88
N GLU A 411 -8.75 -17.37 29.32
CA GLU A 411 -9.58 -18.02 28.30
C GLU A 411 -8.92 -17.97 26.92
N ILE A 412 -8.18 -16.90 26.60
CA ILE A 412 -7.32 -16.85 25.41
C ILE A 412 -6.28 -17.97 25.46
N TYR A 413 -5.58 -18.14 26.60
CA TYR A 413 -4.63 -19.23 26.78
C TYR A 413 -5.29 -20.60 26.57
N ARG A 414 -6.46 -20.82 27.17
CA ARG A 414 -7.24 -22.06 27.00
C ARG A 414 -7.57 -22.32 25.52
N ILE A 415 -8.09 -21.32 24.81
CA ILE A 415 -8.48 -21.45 23.40
C ILE A 415 -7.25 -21.73 22.52
N VAL A 416 -6.19 -20.93 22.64
CA VAL A 416 -5.04 -21.00 21.72
C VAL A 416 -4.13 -22.20 22.03
N VAL A 417 -3.87 -22.45 23.31
CA VAL A 417 -2.88 -23.47 23.74
C VAL A 417 -3.54 -24.82 23.99
N ILE A 418 -4.63 -24.86 24.75
CA ILE A 418 -5.25 -26.13 25.18
C ILE A 418 -6.18 -26.70 24.11
N GLU A 419 -7.05 -25.86 23.54
CA GLU A 419 -7.99 -26.27 22.47
C GLU A 419 -7.35 -26.24 21.07
N LYS A 420 -6.07 -25.87 20.98
CA LYS A 420 -5.33 -25.69 19.74
C LYS A 420 -6.03 -24.77 18.72
N GLY A 421 -6.70 -23.74 19.21
CA GLY A 421 -7.38 -22.74 18.40
C GLY A 421 -6.42 -21.88 17.59
N HIS A 422 -7.00 -21.11 16.68
CA HIS A 422 -6.28 -20.17 15.81
C HIS A 422 -6.46 -18.73 16.28
N PHE A 423 -5.43 -17.91 16.09
CA PHE A 423 -5.39 -16.51 16.49
C PHE A 423 -5.05 -15.64 15.29
N TYR A 424 -5.97 -14.77 14.88
CA TYR A 424 -5.82 -13.91 13.70
C TYR A 424 -5.69 -12.45 14.12
N VAL A 425 -4.71 -11.76 13.54
CA VAL A 425 -4.46 -10.33 13.76
C VAL A 425 -4.50 -9.63 12.40
N CYS A 426 -5.30 -8.57 12.28
CA CYS A 426 -5.41 -7.81 11.04
C CYS A 426 -5.42 -6.30 11.30
N GLY A 427 -4.69 -5.54 10.49
CA GLY A 427 -4.69 -4.09 10.49
C GLY A 427 -3.29 -3.47 10.54
N ASP A 428 -3.13 -2.46 11.39
CA ASP A 428 -1.90 -1.66 11.51
C ASP A 428 -0.72 -2.45 12.08
N CYS A 429 0.49 -2.20 11.56
CA CYS A 429 1.70 -2.92 11.98
C CYS A 429 2.07 -2.69 13.46
N THR A 430 1.88 -1.46 13.98
CA THR A 430 2.17 -1.15 15.39
C THR A 430 1.15 -1.81 16.32
N MET A 431 -0.10 -1.89 15.87
CA MET A 431 -1.14 -2.64 16.58
C MET A 431 -0.82 -4.13 16.65
N ALA A 432 -0.39 -4.72 15.53
CA ALA A 432 -0.04 -6.14 15.46
C ALA A 432 1.12 -6.51 16.39
N GLU A 433 2.18 -5.69 16.42
CA GLU A 433 3.31 -5.90 17.34
C GLU A 433 2.85 -5.91 18.81
N HIS A 434 2.01 -4.95 19.20
CA HIS A 434 1.47 -4.92 20.57
C HIS A 434 0.59 -6.14 20.90
N VAL A 435 -0.19 -6.63 19.94
CA VAL A 435 -1.02 -7.83 20.10
C VAL A 435 -0.13 -9.09 20.20
N TYR A 436 0.93 -9.19 19.40
CA TYR A 436 1.93 -10.27 19.48
C TYR A 436 2.55 -10.34 20.88
N GLN A 437 3.07 -9.22 21.39
CA GLN A 437 3.66 -9.16 22.74
C GLN A 437 2.64 -9.48 23.84
N THR A 438 1.38 -9.08 23.64
CA THR A 438 0.28 -9.40 24.56
C THR A 438 0.01 -10.90 24.60
N LEU A 439 -0.13 -11.56 23.45
CA LEU A 439 -0.33 -13.00 23.40
C LEU A 439 0.88 -13.75 23.99
N LYS A 440 2.10 -13.32 23.69
CA LYS A 440 3.31 -13.87 24.29
C LYS A 440 3.29 -13.76 25.81
N THR A 441 2.88 -12.62 26.37
CA THR A 441 2.76 -12.42 27.81
C THR A 441 1.69 -13.33 28.43
N ILE A 442 0.57 -13.55 27.74
CA ILE A 442 -0.47 -14.48 28.17
C ILE A 442 0.08 -15.91 28.23
N ILE A 443 0.79 -16.35 27.19
CA ILE A 443 1.38 -17.70 27.10
C ILE A 443 2.46 -17.89 28.16
N LEU A 444 3.34 -16.90 28.35
CA LEU A 444 4.36 -16.90 29.39
C LEU A 444 3.72 -17.11 30.77
N ARG A 445 2.73 -16.30 31.11
CA ARG A 445 2.09 -16.31 32.44
C ARG A 445 1.29 -17.58 32.71
N TYR A 446 0.43 -17.99 31.78
CA TYR A 446 -0.49 -19.12 32.01
C TYR A 446 0.12 -20.47 31.65
N GLY A 447 1.17 -20.49 30.83
CA GLY A 447 1.95 -21.69 30.53
C GLY A 447 3.07 -21.98 31.54
N GLY A 448 3.34 -21.06 32.49
CA GLY A 448 4.49 -21.19 33.39
C GLY A 448 5.83 -21.23 32.64
N MET A 449 5.89 -20.57 31.48
CA MET A 449 7.06 -20.53 30.60
C MET A 449 7.96 -19.35 30.97
N ASN A 450 9.25 -19.45 30.64
CA ASN A 450 10.13 -18.29 30.57
C ASN A 450 10.04 -17.58 29.21
N GLU A 451 10.74 -16.45 29.04
CA GLU A 451 10.69 -15.66 27.79
C GLU A 451 11.13 -16.45 26.55
N THR A 452 12.24 -17.21 26.64
CA THR A 452 12.75 -18.01 25.52
C THR A 452 11.76 -19.09 25.11
N GLN A 453 11.13 -19.76 26.08
CA GLN A 453 10.12 -20.78 25.84
C GLN A 453 8.85 -20.19 25.22
N ALA A 454 8.39 -19.04 25.71
CA ALA A 454 7.22 -18.35 25.15
C ALA A 454 7.48 -17.88 23.71
N GLU A 455 8.68 -17.35 23.43
CA GLU A 455 9.07 -16.95 22.07
C GLU A 455 9.14 -18.16 21.13
N ALA A 456 9.76 -19.26 21.56
CA ALA A 456 9.79 -20.51 20.79
C ALA A 456 8.38 -21.06 20.51
N PHE A 457 7.46 -20.95 21.47
CA PHE A 457 6.07 -21.36 21.29
C PHE A 457 5.31 -20.42 20.32
N MET A 458 5.56 -19.11 20.36
CA MET A 458 4.99 -18.19 19.38
C MET A 458 5.47 -18.50 17.95
N LEU A 459 6.76 -18.86 17.79
CA LEU A 459 7.29 -19.34 16.51
C LEU A 459 6.60 -20.64 16.08
N SER A 460 6.41 -21.60 16.98
CA SER A 460 5.72 -22.84 16.65
C SER A 460 4.26 -22.61 16.24
N LEU A 461 3.55 -21.62 16.82
CA LEU A 461 2.21 -21.24 16.37
C LEU A 461 2.20 -20.70 14.93
N ARG A 462 3.23 -19.96 14.51
CA ARG A 462 3.38 -19.49 13.13
C ARG A 462 3.70 -20.65 12.19
N ASP A 463 4.62 -21.54 12.56
CA ASP A 463 5.00 -22.72 11.78
C ASP A 463 3.82 -23.71 11.61
N GLU A 464 3.01 -23.87 12.65
CA GLU A 464 1.78 -24.68 12.62
C GLU A 464 0.61 -23.98 11.91
N ASN A 465 0.80 -22.74 11.42
CA ASN A 465 -0.23 -21.91 10.81
C ASN A 465 -1.47 -21.77 11.70
N ARG A 466 -1.25 -21.45 12.99
CA ARG A 466 -2.27 -21.16 14.01
C ARG A 466 -2.21 -19.73 14.55
N TYR A 467 -1.15 -18.98 14.26
CA TYR A 467 -1.07 -17.54 14.47
C TYR A 467 -0.90 -16.84 13.13
N HIS A 468 -1.86 -15.97 12.78
CA HIS A 468 -2.02 -15.40 11.45
C HIS A 468 -1.98 -13.89 11.50
N GLU A 469 -1.27 -13.26 10.55
CA GLU A 469 -1.14 -11.81 10.44
C GLU A 469 -1.49 -11.34 9.02
N ASP A 470 -2.35 -10.32 8.93
CA ASP A 470 -2.66 -9.59 7.69
C ASP A 470 -2.46 -8.08 7.94
N ILE A 471 -1.27 -7.59 7.60
CA ILE A 471 -0.76 -6.27 8.03
C ILE A 471 -0.76 -5.27 6.89
N PHE A 472 -1.36 -4.10 7.10
CA PHE A 472 -1.57 -3.07 6.08
C PHE A 472 -0.44 -2.02 5.99
N GLY A 473 0.61 -2.18 6.78
CA GLY A 473 1.62 -1.14 7.03
C GLY A 473 1.18 -0.15 8.12
N ILE A 474 1.69 1.08 8.07
CA ILE A 474 1.38 2.15 9.04
C ILE A 474 0.10 2.87 8.60
N THR A 475 -1.02 2.55 9.24
CA THR A 475 -2.36 3.07 8.89
C THR A 475 -3.05 3.81 10.04
N LEU A 476 -2.54 3.66 11.26
CA LEU A 476 -3.02 4.35 12.43
C LEU A 476 -1.99 5.35 12.93
N ARG A 477 -2.42 6.59 13.20
CA ARG A 477 -1.55 7.66 13.74
C ARG A 477 -0.28 7.89 12.91
N THR A 478 -0.42 7.82 11.59
CA THR A 478 0.69 7.89 10.63
C THR A 478 1.65 9.04 10.92
N ALA A 479 1.18 10.27 11.10
CA ALA A 479 2.04 11.41 11.44
C ALA A 479 2.83 11.21 12.75
N GLU A 480 2.17 10.77 13.84
CA GLU A 480 2.84 10.54 15.14
C GLU A 480 3.89 9.42 15.04
N ILE A 481 3.55 8.32 14.35
CA ILE A 481 4.43 7.17 14.20
C ILE A 481 5.59 7.50 13.26
N HIS A 482 5.33 8.14 12.12
CA HIS A 482 6.37 8.54 11.17
C HIS A 482 7.37 9.50 11.82
N ASN A 483 6.91 10.51 12.55
CA ASN A 483 7.80 11.45 13.24
C ASN A 483 8.66 10.74 14.29
N LYS A 484 8.07 9.85 15.11
CA LYS A 484 8.83 9.07 16.12
C LYS A 484 9.83 8.10 15.50
N SER A 485 9.42 7.36 14.47
CA SER A 485 10.28 6.41 13.76
C SER A 485 11.43 7.13 13.05
N ARG A 486 11.16 8.28 12.45
CA ARG A 486 12.17 9.13 11.80
C ARG A 486 13.15 9.70 12.80
N GLU A 487 12.69 10.20 13.94
CA GLU A 487 13.58 10.68 15.00
C GLU A 487 14.49 9.55 15.50
N SER A 488 13.92 8.37 15.73
CA SER A 488 14.67 7.18 16.12
C SER A 488 15.69 6.77 15.05
N ALA A 489 15.32 6.82 13.77
CA ALA A 489 16.20 6.49 12.66
C ALA A 489 17.32 7.53 12.48
N ARG A 490 17.04 8.83 12.66
CA ARG A 490 18.03 9.90 12.67
C ARG A 490 19.06 9.71 13.78
N ILE A 491 18.61 9.38 14.98
CA ILE A 491 19.50 9.08 16.11
C ILE A 491 20.40 7.89 15.77
N ARG A 492 19.85 6.82 15.18
CA ARG A 492 20.64 5.65 14.74
C ARG A 492 21.69 6.03 13.69
N MET A 493 21.31 6.75 12.64
CA MET A 493 22.23 7.19 11.59
C MET A 493 23.32 8.13 12.11
N ALA A 494 22.99 9.03 13.05
CA ALA A 494 23.98 9.90 13.70
C ALA A 494 24.93 9.15 14.64
N SER A 495 24.54 7.96 15.09
CA SER A 495 25.34 7.09 15.97
C SER A 495 26.18 6.05 15.21
N GLU A 496 25.98 5.90 13.89
CA GLU A 496 26.80 5.04 13.05
C GLU A 496 28.12 5.76 12.70
N PRO A 497 29.29 5.14 12.96
CA PRO A 497 30.60 5.77 12.79
C PRO A 497 31.03 6.00 11.34
#